data_AF-A0A6P6VHN8-F1
#
_entry.id   AF-A0A6P6VHN8-F1
#
_cell.length_a   1.000
_cell.length_b   1.000
_cell.length_c   1.000
_cell.angle_alpha   90.00
_cell.angle_beta   90.00
_cell.angle_gamma   90.00
#
_symmetry.space_group_name_H-M   'P 1'
#
loop_
_entity.id
_entity.type
_entity.pdbx_description
1 polymer ?
#
loop_
_entity_poly.entity_id
_entity_poly.type
_entity_poly.pdbx_seq_one_letter_code
_entity_poly.pdbx_strand_id
1 'polypeptide(L)'
;MLLFRQQEKIFILLSRPLLLICSVCFTILLIFYALRAPDSINFTAKNVGYVPSNSSSSLHPPAKEDEKCNLFKGRWIWDEKGPLYTNFSCKTIPDKKNCFLHERMDKDFVHWRWKPDECELPVFDPRSFLSIARGKTMAFIGDSVSRNQMESLLCLLSTEETPKDVYKDAKDRFRTWHFPHYNFTMMSLWSRFLVTSSQTIVNGSVTGGFDVHLDKVDDNWAPKLPVVDYAIFSDAQWFLRQNYLYEGGNLIGCIYCQEPNVTDLGPGLAIQRAFRTAFKYINDCKNCFGILTLLRTISPSQFENGTWKTGGSCVRTSPLAPEEIQDAGGADMEYRNIQMAEIESARKRGEKIGNRFDVLDVTGAMLMRPDGHPGLHWRNKKKGYSDCVHWCLPGPIDVWNEFLLEVLRRQSHFPLRSR
;
A
#
# COMPACT_ATOMS: atom_id res chain seq x y z
N MET A 1 16.65 53.61 -32.82
CA MET A 1 15.24 53.20 -32.58
C MET A 1 14.40 53.08 -33.86
N LEU A 2 14.86 53.52 -35.04
CA LEU A 2 14.17 53.34 -36.33
C LEU A 2 14.51 52.04 -37.09
N LEU A 3 15.67 51.42 -36.81
CA LEU A 3 16.09 50.16 -37.46
C LEU A 3 15.39 48.90 -36.91
N PHE A 4 15.01 48.88 -35.62
CA PHE A 4 14.34 47.73 -34.99
C PHE A 4 12.87 47.56 -35.43
N ARG A 5 12.16 48.66 -35.71
CA ARG A 5 10.76 48.63 -36.19
C ARG A 5 10.61 48.14 -37.63
N GLN A 6 11.70 48.11 -38.41
CA GLN A 6 11.68 47.67 -39.80
C GLN A 6 11.91 46.14 -39.91
N GLN A 7 12.67 45.53 -38.99
CA GLN A 7 12.88 44.08 -38.96
C GLN A 7 11.64 43.29 -38.49
N GLU A 8 10.88 43.78 -37.51
CA GLU A 8 9.65 43.11 -37.06
C GLU A 8 8.56 43.06 -38.14
N LYS A 9 8.44 44.10 -38.97
CA LYS A 9 7.47 44.14 -40.06
C LYS A 9 7.81 43.14 -41.18
N ILE A 10 9.10 42.92 -41.46
CA ILE A 10 9.55 41.96 -42.48
C ILE A 10 9.32 40.50 -42.01
N PHE A 11 9.54 40.21 -40.73
CA PHE A 11 9.32 38.88 -40.16
C PHE A 11 7.83 38.48 -40.14
N ILE A 12 6.93 39.44 -39.91
CA ILE A 12 5.47 39.21 -39.94
C ILE A 12 4.95 39.09 -41.39
N LEU A 13 5.55 39.77 -42.36
CA LEU A 13 5.18 39.65 -43.78
C LEU A 13 5.63 38.33 -44.42
N LEU A 14 6.74 37.73 -43.96
CA LEU A 14 7.28 36.48 -44.51
C LEU A 14 6.69 35.21 -43.85
N SER A 15 6.18 35.29 -42.61
CA SER A 15 5.63 34.15 -41.88
C SER A 15 4.19 33.77 -42.29
N ARG A 16 3.39 34.75 -42.71
CA ARG A 16 2.00 34.54 -43.17
C ARG A 16 1.87 33.68 -44.44
N PRO A 17 2.64 33.90 -45.53
CA PRO A 17 2.56 33.04 -46.70
C PRO A 17 3.08 31.62 -46.41
N LEU A 18 4.07 31.46 -45.53
CA LEU A 18 4.62 30.14 -45.16
C LEU A 18 3.60 29.29 -44.39
N LEU A 19 2.84 29.88 -43.47
CA LEU A 19 1.76 29.22 -42.75
C LEU A 19 0.60 28.82 -43.68
N LEU A 20 0.28 29.65 -44.67
CA LEU A 20 -0.73 29.34 -45.68
C LEU A 20 -0.29 28.16 -46.56
N ILE A 21 0.97 28.14 -47.00
CA ILE A 21 1.53 27.04 -47.80
C ILE A 21 1.51 25.73 -47.00
N CYS A 22 1.90 25.73 -45.73
CA CYS A 22 1.83 24.55 -44.87
C CYS A 22 0.39 24.04 -44.68
N SER A 23 -0.57 24.94 -44.50
CA SER A 23 -1.99 24.56 -44.36
C SER A 23 -2.55 23.94 -45.64
N VAL A 24 -2.20 24.48 -46.81
CA VAL A 24 -2.61 23.94 -48.12
C VAL A 24 -1.95 22.57 -48.39
N CYS A 25 -0.68 22.41 -48.04
CA CYS A 25 0.00 21.11 -48.16
C CYS A 25 -0.66 20.03 -47.27
N PHE A 26 -1.05 20.38 -46.05
CA PHE A 26 -1.70 19.45 -45.13
C PHE A 26 -3.10 19.03 -45.60
N THR A 27 -3.90 19.96 -46.13
CA THR A 27 -5.22 19.64 -46.69
C THR A 27 -5.12 18.80 -47.96
N ILE A 28 -4.15 19.06 -48.84
CA ILE A 28 -3.87 18.22 -50.01
C ILE A 28 -3.49 16.79 -49.58
N LEU A 29 -2.65 16.64 -48.54
CA LEU A 29 -2.28 15.34 -47.99
C LEU A 29 -3.48 14.55 -47.44
N LEU A 30 -4.38 15.22 -46.72
CA LEU A 30 -5.63 14.60 -46.22
C LEU A 30 -6.56 14.18 -47.36
N ILE A 31 -6.68 14.99 -48.42
CA ILE A 31 -7.47 14.65 -49.61
C ILE A 31 -6.86 13.45 -50.32
N PHE A 32 -5.53 13.40 -50.49
CA PHE A 32 -4.86 12.22 -51.08
C PHE A 32 -5.04 10.96 -50.23
N TYR A 33 -5.07 11.08 -48.90
CA TYR A 33 -5.33 9.95 -48.01
C TYR A 33 -6.78 9.46 -48.12
N ALA A 34 -7.74 10.38 -48.17
CA ALA A 34 -9.16 10.06 -48.36
C ALA A 34 -9.43 9.44 -49.74
N LEU A 35 -8.75 9.90 -50.80
CA LEU A 35 -8.87 9.35 -52.15
C LEU A 35 -8.12 8.01 -52.36
N ARG A 36 -7.19 7.67 -51.46
CA ARG A 36 -6.49 6.36 -51.45
C ARG A 36 -7.09 5.37 -50.46
N ALA A 37 -8.06 5.79 -49.64
CA ALA A 37 -8.80 4.86 -48.82
C ALA A 37 -9.60 3.94 -49.75
N PRO A 38 -9.41 2.61 -49.70
CA PRO A 38 -10.13 1.71 -50.58
C PRO A 38 -11.62 1.75 -50.25
N ASP A 39 -12.43 2.09 -51.25
CA ASP A 39 -13.88 1.90 -51.21
C ASP A 39 -14.20 0.41 -51.09
N SER A 40 -15.18 0.09 -50.24
CA SER A 40 -15.83 -1.21 -50.00
C SER A 40 -15.22 -2.15 -48.93
N ILE A 41 -15.77 -2.07 -47.72
CA ILE A 41 -16.03 -3.28 -46.91
C ILE A 41 -17.46 -3.72 -47.25
N ASN A 42 -17.58 -4.62 -48.23
CA ASN A 42 -18.82 -5.33 -48.51
C ASN A 42 -19.12 -6.29 -47.35
N PHE A 43 -20.11 -5.95 -46.53
CA PHE A 43 -20.65 -6.86 -45.53
C PHE A 43 -21.58 -7.86 -46.22
N THR A 44 -21.04 -8.97 -46.70
CA THR A 44 -21.85 -10.10 -47.16
C THR A 44 -22.39 -10.85 -45.95
N ALA A 45 -23.68 -10.66 -45.67
CA ALA A 45 -24.44 -11.51 -44.75
C ALA A 45 -24.54 -12.93 -45.36
N LYS A 46 -23.66 -13.84 -44.91
CA LYS A 46 -23.85 -15.28 -45.13
C LYS A 46 -24.89 -15.77 -44.13
N ASN A 47 -26.08 -16.09 -44.63
CA ASN A 47 -27.05 -16.95 -43.96
C ASN A 47 -26.37 -18.30 -43.66
N VAL A 48 -26.02 -18.51 -42.39
CA VAL A 48 -25.69 -19.84 -41.85
C VAL A 48 -26.92 -20.30 -41.09
N GLY A 49 -27.50 -21.40 -41.57
CA GLY A 49 -28.69 -22.01 -41.01
C GLY A 49 -28.52 -22.33 -39.52
N TYR A 50 -29.57 -22.04 -38.77
CA TYR A 50 -29.71 -22.43 -37.37
C TYR A 50 -29.76 -23.97 -37.29
N VAL A 51 -28.65 -24.57 -36.88
CA VAL A 51 -28.60 -25.95 -36.40
C VAL A 51 -28.56 -25.85 -34.87
N PRO A 52 -29.53 -26.40 -34.13
CA PRO A 52 -29.52 -26.34 -32.67
C PRO A 52 -28.48 -27.34 -32.16
N SER A 53 -27.25 -26.85 -31.93
CA SER A 53 -26.25 -27.60 -31.19
C SER A 53 -26.43 -27.32 -29.70
N ASN A 54 -26.99 -28.30 -28.99
CA ASN A 54 -26.79 -28.48 -27.56
C ASN A 54 -25.28 -28.57 -27.28
N SER A 55 -24.64 -27.44 -27.00
CA SER A 55 -23.31 -27.40 -26.40
C SER A 55 -23.49 -26.81 -25.01
N SER A 56 -23.48 -27.69 -24.01
CA SER A 56 -23.24 -27.35 -22.63
C SER A 56 -22.10 -26.34 -22.57
N SER A 57 -22.39 -25.13 -22.08
CA SER A 57 -21.36 -24.19 -21.66
C SER A 57 -20.49 -24.92 -20.64
N SER A 58 -19.29 -25.32 -21.04
CA SER A 58 -18.23 -25.64 -20.10
C SER A 58 -17.87 -24.31 -19.42
N LEU A 59 -18.62 -23.98 -18.37
CA LEU A 59 -18.09 -23.24 -17.24
C LEU A 59 -16.72 -23.86 -16.98
N HIS A 60 -15.65 -23.10 -17.22
CA HIS A 60 -14.42 -23.42 -16.54
C HIS A 60 -14.80 -23.56 -15.06
N PRO A 61 -14.51 -24.70 -14.42
CA PRO A 61 -14.73 -24.81 -12.99
C PRO A 61 -13.99 -23.63 -12.35
N PRO A 62 -14.53 -22.97 -11.31
CA PRO A 62 -13.69 -22.14 -10.47
C PRO A 62 -12.46 -22.98 -10.13
N ALA A 63 -11.27 -22.45 -10.39
CA ALA A 63 -10.03 -23.09 -9.97
C ALA A 63 -10.27 -23.56 -8.54
N LYS A 64 -10.10 -24.87 -8.29
CA LYS A 64 -10.30 -25.43 -6.94
C LYS A 64 -9.63 -24.48 -5.97
N GLU A 65 -10.42 -23.80 -5.14
CA GLU A 65 -9.90 -22.96 -4.06
C GLU A 65 -9.12 -23.91 -3.16
N ASP A 66 -7.80 -23.97 -3.37
CA ASP A 66 -6.91 -24.62 -2.44
C ASP A 66 -6.83 -23.69 -1.22
N GLU A 67 -7.84 -23.80 -0.35
CA GLU A 67 -7.92 -23.20 0.99
C GLU A 67 -6.63 -23.44 1.81
N LYS A 68 -5.77 -24.36 1.37
CA LYS A 68 -4.49 -24.73 1.98
C LYS A 68 -3.26 -24.00 1.42
N CYS A 69 -3.36 -23.26 0.32
CA CYS A 69 -2.20 -22.61 -0.28
C CYS A 69 -1.68 -21.46 0.60
N ASN A 70 -0.38 -21.47 0.88
CA ASN A 70 0.29 -20.34 1.51
C ASN A 70 0.55 -19.20 0.50
N LEU A 71 -0.28 -18.16 0.55
CA LEU A 71 -0.18 -16.98 -0.32
C LEU A 71 1.14 -16.21 -0.17
N PHE A 72 1.77 -16.31 0.99
CA PHE A 72 2.86 -15.44 1.43
C PHE A 72 4.24 -16.01 1.12
N LYS A 73 4.30 -17.26 0.64
CA LYS A 73 5.54 -17.94 0.23
C LYS A 73 5.54 -18.15 -1.28
N GLY A 74 6.59 -17.68 -1.93
CA GLY A 74 6.63 -17.58 -3.38
C GLY A 74 7.81 -16.78 -3.88
N ARG A 75 7.69 -16.28 -5.11
CA ARG A 75 8.72 -15.49 -5.79
C ARG A 75 8.10 -14.38 -6.63
N TRP A 76 8.89 -13.34 -6.88
CA TRP A 76 8.55 -12.32 -7.87
C TRP A 76 8.85 -12.82 -9.28
N ILE A 77 7.88 -12.63 -10.17
CA ILE A 77 7.99 -12.95 -11.59
C ILE A 77 7.70 -11.71 -12.42
N TRP A 78 8.28 -11.64 -13.61
CA TRP A 78 8.00 -10.57 -14.55
C TRP A 78 6.56 -10.66 -15.08
N ASP A 79 5.89 -9.52 -15.20
CA ASP A 79 4.55 -9.38 -15.76
C ASP A 79 4.53 -8.25 -16.81
N GLU A 80 4.32 -8.66 -18.07
CA GLU A 80 4.24 -7.75 -19.22
C GLU A 80 3.05 -6.78 -19.12
N LYS A 81 2.00 -7.12 -18.35
CA LYS A 81 0.82 -6.26 -18.19
C LYS A 81 1.12 -5.01 -17.38
N GLY A 82 2.06 -5.08 -16.44
CA GLY A 82 2.39 -3.98 -15.53
C GLY A 82 1.27 -3.64 -14.53
N PRO A 83 1.32 -2.45 -13.90
CA PRO A 83 0.42 -2.08 -12.82
C PRO A 83 -0.99 -1.74 -13.30
N LEU A 84 -2.00 -1.98 -12.45
CA LEU A 84 -3.41 -1.69 -12.74
C LEU A 84 -3.74 -0.19 -12.83
N TYR A 85 -2.86 0.67 -12.33
CA TYR A 85 -3.01 2.11 -12.38
C TYR A 85 -1.66 2.78 -12.60
N THR A 86 -1.70 4.05 -12.98
CA THR A 86 -0.52 4.90 -13.18
C THR A 86 -0.66 6.16 -12.33
N ASN A 87 0.40 6.96 -12.32
CA ASN A 87 0.39 8.30 -11.73
C ASN A 87 -0.64 9.25 -12.38
N PHE A 88 -1.15 8.92 -13.57
CA PHE A 88 -2.19 9.71 -14.24
C PHE A 88 -3.61 9.21 -13.95
N SER A 89 -3.81 7.90 -13.77
CA SER A 89 -5.15 7.34 -13.54
C SER A 89 -5.60 7.43 -12.08
N CYS A 90 -4.68 7.29 -11.11
CA CYS A 90 -5.01 7.47 -9.69
C CYS A 90 -4.75 8.90 -9.23
N LYS A 91 -5.82 9.69 -9.08
CA LYS A 91 -5.75 11.09 -8.62
C LYS A 91 -5.51 11.26 -7.12
N THR A 92 -5.59 10.17 -6.35
CA THR A 92 -5.43 10.20 -4.88
C THR A 92 -4.02 9.83 -4.42
N ILE A 93 -3.08 9.55 -5.34
CA ILE A 93 -1.68 9.27 -4.97
C ILE A 93 -1.10 10.50 -4.26
N PRO A 94 -0.58 10.37 -3.03
CA PRO A 94 0.11 11.48 -2.39
C PRO A 94 1.45 11.74 -3.06
N ASP A 95 1.81 13.01 -3.24
CA ASP A 95 3.06 13.44 -3.89
C ASP A 95 4.29 12.66 -3.40
N LYS A 96 4.40 12.47 -2.07
CA LYS A 96 5.53 11.77 -1.45
C LYS A 96 5.72 10.31 -1.85
N LYS A 97 4.69 9.67 -2.41
CA LYS A 97 4.75 8.28 -2.90
C LYS A 97 4.61 8.20 -4.41
N ASN A 98 4.41 9.34 -5.08
CA ASN A 98 4.35 9.45 -6.52
C ASN A 98 5.76 9.59 -7.09
N CYS A 99 6.48 8.47 -7.19
CA CYS A 99 7.88 8.48 -7.63
C CYS A 99 8.05 9.04 -9.05
N PHE A 100 7.08 8.79 -9.93
CA PHE A 100 7.09 9.32 -11.30
C PHE A 100 6.86 10.84 -11.34
N LEU A 101 6.09 11.42 -10.42
CA LEU A 101 6.00 12.88 -10.25
C LEU A 101 7.35 13.49 -9.86
N HIS A 102 8.19 12.72 -9.16
CA HIS A 102 9.53 13.12 -8.75
C HIS A 102 10.63 12.59 -9.69
N GLU A 103 10.29 12.43 -10.98
CA GLU A 103 11.24 12.16 -12.06
C GLU A 103 12.01 10.83 -11.89
N ARG A 104 11.42 9.84 -11.22
CA ARG A 104 11.95 8.47 -11.27
C ARG A 104 11.83 7.92 -12.69
N MET A 105 12.95 7.44 -13.24
CA MET A 105 13.04 7.05 -14.66
C MET A 105 13.02 5.54 -14.88
N ASP A 106 13.54 4.75 -13.94
CA ASP A 106 13.45 3.30 -13.98
C ASP A 106 12.00 2.87 -13.73
N LYS A 107 11.49 1.99 -14.60
CA LYS A 107 10.08 1.54 -14.59
C LYS A 107 9.92 0.05 -14.34
N ASP A 108 10.99 -0.72 -14.51
CA ASP A 108 10.94 -2.19 -14.45
C ASP A 108 10.42 -2.69 -13.09
N PHE A 109 10.64 -1.94 -12.01
CA PHE A 109 10.13 -2.29 -10.68
C PHE A 109 8.60 -2.41 -10.60
N VAL A 110 7.82 -1.74 -11.46
CA VAL A 110 6.34 -1.88 -11.47
C VAL A 110 5.85 -3.09 -12.28
N HIS A 111 6.74 -3.79 -12.99
CA HIS A 111 6.42 -4.94 -13.83
C HIS A 111 6.69 -6.29 -13.16
N TRP A 112 6.79 -6.30 -11.83
CA TRP A 112 6.94 -7.53 -11.06
C TRP A 112 5.64 -7.89 -10.35
N ARG A 113 5.20 -9.13 -10.53
CA ARG A 113 4.04 -9.72 -9.87
C ARG A 113 4.48 -10.82 -8.91
N TRP A 114 3.81 -10.94 -7.78
CA TRP A 114 4.05 -12.04 -6.85
C TRP A 114 3.36 -13.31 -7.33
N LYS A 115 4.09 -14.43 -7.27
CA LYS A 115 3.56 -15.77 -7.53
C LYS A 115 3.80 -16.67 -6.31
N PRO A 116 2.75 -17.07 -5.58
CA PRO A 116 2.86 -18.11 -4.56
C PRO A 116 3.41 -19.43 -5.14
N ASP A 117 4.13 -20.20 -4.32
CA ASP A 117 4.75 -21.45 -4.78
C ASP A 117 3.70 -22.53 -5.13
N GLU A 118 2.60 -22.55 -4.37
CA GLU A 118 1.62 -23.64 -4.36
C GLU A 118 0.34 -23.32 -5.14
N CYS A 119 0.13 -22.05 -5.50
CA CYS A 119 -1.08 -21.61 -6.21
C CYS A 119 -0.87 -20.32 -6.99
N GLU A 120 -1.91 -19.89 -7.70
CA GLU A 120 -1.93 -18.58 -8.34
C GLU A 120 -2.60 -17.56 -7.41
N LEU A 121 -1.99 -16.38 -7.30
CA LEU A 121 -2.64 -15.20 -6.74
C LEU A 121 -3.40 -14.49 -7.87
N PRO A 122 -4.73 -14.37 -7.81
CA PRO A 122 -5.49 -13.67 -8.84
C PRO A 122 -5.10 -12.20 -8.92
N VAL A 123 -5.10 -11.63 -10.13
CA VAL A 123 -4.95 -10.18 -10.32
C VAL A 123 -6.02 -9.45 -9.52
N PHE A 124 -5.64 -8.34 -8.87
CA PHE A 124 -6.57 -7.55 -8.07
C PHE A 124 -7.78 -7.11 -8.90
N ASP A 125 -8.98 -7.46 -8.43
CA ASP A 125 -10.24 -7.04 -9.05
C ASP A 125 -10.96 -6.04 -8.13
N PRO A 126 -11.03 -4.75 -8.51
CA PRO A 126 -11.60 -3.69 -7.67
C PRO A 126 -13.08 -3.90 -7.38
N ARG A 127 -13.83 -4.46 -8.33
CA ARG A 127 -15.25 -4.77 -8.18
C ARG A 127 -15.48 -5.88 -7.16
N SER A 128 -14.70 -6.96 -7.21
CA SER A 128 -14.73 -8.03 -6.20
C SER A 128 -14.44 -7.47 -4.82
N PHE A 129 -13.39 -6.66 -4.67
CA PHE A 129 -13.04 -6.07 -3.39
C PHE A 129 -14.18 -5.22 -2.82
N LEU A 130 -14.70 -4.28 -3.62
CA LEU A 130 -15.78 -3.39 -3.20
C LEU A 130 -17.08 -4.16 -2.91
N SER A 131 -17.32 -5.27 -3.61
CA SER A 131 -18.47 -6.15 -3.34
C SER A 131 -18.36 -6.85 -1.98
N ILE A 132 -17.16 -7.34 -1.63
CA ILE A 132 -16.90 -7.93 -0.29
C ILE A 132 -17.00 -6.86 0.80
N ALA A 133 -16.48 -5.67 0.53
CA ALA A 133 -16.48 -4.56 1.48
C ALA A 133 -17.81 -3.77 1.54
N ARG A 134 -18.84 -4.19 0.80
CA ARG A 134 -20.12 -3.48 0.70
C ARG A 134 -20.79 -3.33 2.07
N GLY A 135 -21.14 -2.10 2.43
CA GLY A 135 -21.79 -1.79 3.71
C GLY A 135 -20.87 -1.95 4.92
N LYS A 136 -19.55 -2.02 4.73
CA LYS A 136 -18.56 -2.26 5.79
C LYS A 136 -17.71 -1.02 6.07
N THR A 137 -17.10 -1.02 7.25
CA THR A 137 -16.05 -0.07 7.63
C THR A 137 -14.72 -0.81 7.81
N MET A 138 -13.72 -0.36 7.07
CA MET A 138 -12.34 -0.87 7.14
C MET A 138 -11.42 0.19 7.73
N ALA A 139 -10.63 -0.17 8.73
CA ALA A 139 -9.66 0.72 9.35
C ALA A 139 -8.23 0.17 9.20
N PHE A 140 -7.35 0.98 8.61
CA PHE A 140 -5.91 0.78 8.63
C PHE A 140 -5.34 1.48 9.86
N ILE A 141 -4.81 0.71 10.80
CA ILE A 141 -4.37 1.15 12.12
C ILE A 141 -2.85 0.98 12.21
N GLY A 142 -2.15 2.04 12.56
CA GLY A 142 -0.69 2.03 12.74
C GLY A 142 0.02 3.17 12.02
N ASP A 143 1.27 2.92 11.62
CA ASP A 143 2.19 3.98 11.23
C ASP A 143 2.01 4.51 9.79
N SER A 144 2.99 5.26 9.28
CA SER A 144 2.95 5.83 7.93
C SER A 144 3.03 4.78 6.82
N VAL A 145 3.53 3.57 7.10
CA VAL A 145 3.54 2.45 6.15
C VAL A 145 2.15 1.78 6.13
N SER A 146 1.44 1.74 7.26
CA SER A 146 0.01 1.36 7.29
C SER A 146 -0.84 2.28 6.41
N ARG A 147 -0.59 3.59 6.51
CA ARG A 147 -1.17 4.59 5.60
C ARG A 147 -0.80 4.35 4.13
N ASN A 148 0.44 3.95 3.84
CA ASN A 148 0.92 3.69 2.47
C ASN A 148 0.13 2.55 1.80
N GLN A 149 -0.20 1.49 2.55
CA GLN A 149 -1.03 0.37 2.06
C GLN A 149 -2.44 0.83 1.68
N MET A 150 -3.06 1.63 2.54
CA MET A 150 -4.38 2.19 2.29
C MET A 150 -4.38 3.12 1.06
N GLU A 151 -3.30 3.88 0.84
CA GLU A 151 -3.14 4.76 -0.33
C GLU A 151 -2.99 3.96 -1.64
N SER A 152 -2.27 2.83 -1.62
CA SER A 152 -2.27 1.87 -2.73
C SER A 152 -3.69 1.34 -2.99
N LEU A 153 -4.41 0.93 -1.94
CA LEU A 153 -5.76 0.39 -2.08
C LEU A 153 -6.72 1.41 -2.68
N LEU A 154 -6.66 2.68 -2.25
CA LEU A 154 -7.44 3.77 -2.86
C LEU A 154 -7.24 3.83 -4.38
N CYS A 155 -5.99 3.69 -4.83
CA CYS A 155 -5.67 3.73 -6.26
C CYS A 155 -6.19 2.53 -7.01
N LEU A 156 -6.01 1.33 -6.48
CA LEU A 156 -6.56 0.11 -7.07
C LEU A 156 -8.08 0.22 -7.22
N LEU A 157 -8.78 0.67 -6.17
CA LEU A 157 -10.24 0.82 -6.17
C LEU A 157 -10.75 1.97 -7.05
N SER A 158 -9.93 3.02 -7.27
CA SER A 158 -10.31 4.18 -8.08
C SER A 158 -10.62 3.84 -9.55
N THR A 159 -10.19 2.67 -10.01
CA THR A 159 -10.48 2.13 -11.34
C THR A 159 -11.92 1.65 -11.50
N GLU A 160 -12.64 1.37 -10.40
CA GLU A 160 -14.07 1.02 -10.37
C GLU A 160 -14.92 2.16 -9.80
N GLU A 161 -14.52 2.76 -8.68
CA GLU A 161 -15.20 3.92 -8.09
C GLU A 161 -14.20 4.90 -7.46
N THR A 162 -14.30 6.19 -7.80
CA THR A 162 -13.54 7.23 -7.12
C THR A 162 -14.18 7.56 -5.76
N PRO A 163 -13.46 7.41 -4.63
CA PRO A 163 -14.02 7.68 -3.31
C PRO A 163 -14.14 9.17 -3.01
N LYS A 164 -15.04 9.51 -2.08
CA LYS A 164 -15.17 10.83 -1.47
C LYS A 164 -14.30 10.93 -0.22
N ASP A 165 -13.48 11.97 -0.13
CA ASP A 165 -12.77 12.33 1.11
C ASP A 165 -13.78 12.98 2.06
N VAL A 166 -14.19 12.29 3.11
CA VAL A 166 -15.27 12.74 4.00
C VAL A 166 -14.76 13.33 5.32
N TYR A 167 -13.50 13.04 5.68
CA TYR A 167 -12.88 13.60 6.87
C TYR A 167 -11.36 13.59 6.75
N LYS A 168 -10.72 14.68 7.19
CA LYS A 168 -9.27 14.82 7.35
C LYS A 168 -8.96 15.70 8.55
N ASP A 169 -8.11 15.24 9.46
CA ASP A 169 -7.60 16.09 10.54
C ASP A 169 -6.55 17.10 10.03
N ALA A 170 -6.26 18.12 10.83
CA ALA A 170 -5.34 19.20 10.46
C ALA A 170 -3.92 18.71 10.09
N LYS A 171 -3.51 17.54 10.59
CA LYS A 171 -2.18 16.96 10.36
C LYS A 171 -2.18 15.80 9.35
N ASP A 172 -3.31 15.51 8.72
CA ASP A 172 -3.46 14.40 7.76
C ASP A 172 -3.08 13.01 8.33
N ARG A 173 -3.22 12.85 9.65
CA ARG A 173 -3.00 11.60 10.39
C ARG A 173 -4.26 10.74 10.43
N PHE A 174 -5.42 11.37 10.47
CA PHE A 174 -6.71 10.69 10.46
C PHE A 174 -7.47 11.11 9.23
N ARG A 175 -7.82 10.13 8.41
CA ARG A 175 -8.56 10.40 7.17
C ARG A 175 -9.58 9.31 6.92
N THR A 176 -10.73 9.71 6.39
CA THR A 176 -11.83 8.80 6.08
C THR A 176 -12.29 9.03 4.66
N TRP A 177 -12.38 7.94 3.92
CA TRP A 177 -12.87 7.88 2.56
C TRP A 177 -14.16 7.08 2.52
N HIS A 178 -15.08 7.49 1.66
CA HIS A 178 -16.35 6.81 1.47
C HIS A 178 -16.59 6.51 0.00
N PHE A 179 -17.04 5.29 -0.30
CA PHE A 179 -17.42 4.80 -1.62
C PHE A 179 -18.96 4.67 -1.67
N PRO A 180 -19.68 5.72 -2.15
CA PRO A 180 -21.15 5.76 -2.08
C PRO A 180 -21.87 4.57 -2.72
N HIS A 181 -21.41 4.06 -3.86
CA HIS A 181 -22.13 2.99 -4.58
C HIS A 181 -22.08 1.64 -3.83
N TYR A 182 -21.02 1.43 -3.05
CA TYR A 182 -20.86 0.23 -2.24
C TYR A 182 -21.17 0.47 -0.77
N ASN A 183 -21.49 1.71 -0.36
CA ASN A 183 -21.62 2.10 1.04
C ASN A 183 -20.42 1.59 1.88
N PHE A 184 -19.21 1.70 1.31
CA PHE A 184 -17.98 1.22 1.94
C PHE A 184 -17.22 2.41 2.51
N THR A 185 -16.77 2.30 3.76
CA THR A 185 -15.98 3.33 4.44
C THR A 185 -14.59 2.81 4.74
N MET A 186 -13.56 3.59 4.38
CA MET A 186 -12.17 3.28 4.65
C MET A 186 -11.53 4.37 5.51
N MET A 187 -10.90 3.97 6.61
CA MET A 187 -10.30 4.87 7.59
C MET A 187 -8.80 4.61 7.69
N SER A 188 -8.03 5.68 7.83
CA SER A 188 -6.66 5.62 8.34
C SER A 188 -6.66 6.17 9.76
N LEU A 189 -6.27 5.31 10.71
CA LEU A 189 -6.18 5.62 12.12
C LEU A 189 -4.71 5.55 12.51
N TRP A 190 -4.03 6.69 12.39
CA TRP A 190 -2.61 6.72 12.64
C TRP A 190 -2.27 6.50 14.11
N SER A 191 -1.33 5.60 14.34
CA SER A 191 -0.69 5.35 15.62
C SER A 191 0.80 5.12 15.38
N ARG A 192 1.65 5.59 16.30
CA ARG A 192 3.10 5.36 16.19
C ARG A 192 3.52 4.00 16.70
N PHE A 193 2.81 3.45 17.68
CA PHE A 193 3.26 2.25 18.40
C PHE A 193 2.09 1.31 18.73
N LEU A 194 0.87 1.57 18.26
CA LEU A 194 -0.41 0.94 18.69
C LEU A 194 -0.80 1.16 20.16
N VAL A 195 0.18 1.47 21.01
CA VAL A 195 0.04 1.81 22.43
C VAL A 195 0.27 3.30 22.66
N THR A 196 -0.20 3.79 23.81
CA THR A 196 -0.07 5.19 24.20
C THR A 196 1.39 5.60 24.25
N SER A 197 1.69 6.75 23.67
CA SER A 197 3.02 7.34 23.69
C SER A 197 2.99 8.85 23.75
N SER A 198 4.01 9.42 24.36
CA SER A 198 4.29 10.85 24.36
C SER A 198 5.72 11.11 23.92
N GLN A 199 5.97 12.26 23.33
CA GLN A 199 7.33 12.64 22.98
C GLN A 199 8.11 12.93 24.26
N THR A 200 9.30 12.36 24.40
CA THR A 200 10.12 12.55 25.61
C THR A 200 10.58 14.00 25.69
N ILE A 201 10.48 14.60 26.89
CA ILE A 201 10.90 15.97 27.17
C ILE A 201 12.04 15.94 28.19
N VAL A 202 13.19 16.48 27.82
CA VAL A 202 14.36 16.60 28.70
C VAL A 202 14.68 18.08 28.88
N ASN A 203 14.74 18.55 30.13
CA ASN A 203 15.01 19.96 30.47
C ASN A 203 14.10 20.96 29.70
N GLY A 204 12.83 20.62 29.54
CA GLY A 204 11.85 21.44 28.81
C GLY A 204 11.98 21.40 27.28
N SER A 205 12.95 20.65 26.74
CA SER A 205 13.16 20.48 25.30
C SER A 205 12.67 19.13 24.82
N VAL A 206 11.93 19.15 23.72
CA VAL A 206 11.40 17.96 23.06
C VAL A 206 12.55 17.18 22.41
N THR A 207 12.69 15.90 22.73
CA THR A 207 13.73 15.04 22.14
C THR A 207 13.21 14.27 20.93
N GLY A 208 14.10 13.53 20.26
CA GLY A 208 13.74 12.63 19.16
C GLY A 208 13.13 11.29 19.60
N GLY A 209 13.10 11.01 20.91
CA GLY A 209 12.57 9.78 21.50
C GLY A 209 11.15 9.92 22.04
N PHE A 210 10.56 8.78 22.38
CA PHE A 210 9.21 8.69 22.92
C PHE A 210 9.18 7.86 24.19
N ASP A 211 8.31 8.26 25.10
CA ASP A 211 7.88 7.46 26.25
C ASP A 211 6.72 6.59 25.76
N VAL A 212 6.91 5.27 25.74
CA VAL A 212 5.99 4.28 25.18
C VAL A 212 5.41 3.45 26.33
N HIS A 213 4.10 3.54 26.54
CA HIS A 213 3.39 2.85 27.62
C HIS A 213 2.83 1.52 27.11
N LEU A 214 3.58 0.44 27.29
CA LEU A 214 3.32 -0.87 26.68
C LEU A 214 2.05 -1.57 27.21
N ASP A 215 1.51 -1.11 28.33
CA ASP A 215 0.32 -1.63 29.01
C ASP A 215 -0.98 -0.88 28.66
N LYS A 216 -0.93 0.15 27.80
CA LYS A 216 -2.07 1.02 27.47
C LYS A 216 -2.25 1.17 25.96
N VAL A 217 -3.43 0.83 25.43
CA VAL A 217 -3.74 1.05 24.01
C VAL A 217 -3.83 2.54 23.67
N ASP A 218 -3.49 2.89 22.43
CA ASP A 218 -3.57 4.27 21.94
C ASP A 218 -5.04 4.70 21.73
N ASP A 219 -5.42 5.77 22.41
CA ASP A 219 -6.76 6.38 22.37
C ASP A 219 -7.17 6.91 20.98
N ASN A 220 -6.22 6.99 20.04
CA ASN A 220 -6.50 7.41 18.67
C ASN A 220 -7.29 6.37 17.86
N TRP A 221 -7.17 5.08 18.16
CA TRP A 221 -7.84 4.01 17.41
C TRP A 221 -8.81 3.19 18.27
N ALA A 222 -8.50 2.96 19.54
CA ALA A 222 -9.30 2.08 20.40
C ALA A 222 -10.80 2.48 20.47
N PRO A 223 -11.18 3.77 20.64
CA PRO A 223 -12.58 4.18 20.66
C PRO A 223 -13.33 4.01 19.32
N LYS A 224 -12.62 3.78 18.21
CA LYS A 224 -13.21 3.62 16.87
C LYS A 224 -13.55 2.17 16.54
N LEU A 225 -12.97 1.20 17.24
CA LEU A 225 -13.23 -0.23 16.99
C LEU A 225 -14.71 -0.61 16.96
N PRO A 226 -15.61 -0.06 17.81
CA PRO A 226 -17.00 -0.47 17.81
C PRO A 226 -17.74 -0.22 16.49
N VAL A 227 -17.21 0.56 15.54
CA VAL A 227 -17.81 0.77 14.20
C VAL A 227 -17.04 0.08 13.06
N VAL A 228 -15.95 -0.61 13.37
CA VAL A 228 -15.08 -1.26 12.38
C VAL A 228 -15.52 -2.71 12.14
N ASP A 229 -15.51 -3.15 10.89
CA ASP A 229 -15.72 -4.55 10.48
C ASP A 229 -14.38 -5.23 10.15
N TYR A 230 -13.47 -4.51 9.50
CA TYR A 230 -12.12 -4.98 9.13
C TYR A 230 -11.07 -4.06 9.76
N ALA A 231 -10.25 -4.60 10.66
CA ALA A 231 -9.19 -3.84 11.33
C ALA A 231 -7.82 -4.35 10.88
N ILE A 232 -7.11 -3.59 10.06
CA ILE A 232 -5.79 -3.93 9.52
C ILE A 232 -4.72 -3.24 10.36
N PHE A 233 -4.09 -3.98 11.25
CA PHE A 233 -3.01 -3.50 12.11
C PHE A 233 -1.66 -3.68 11.45
N SER A 234 -0.82 -2.64 11.50
CA SER A 234 0.60 -2.78 11.18
C SER A 234 1.45 -1.65 11.74
N ASP A 235 2.53 -2.02 12.41
CA ASP A 235 3.44 -1.09 13.08
C ASP A 235 4.80 -1.76 13.33
N ALA A 236 5.88 -1.00 13.22
CA ALA A 236 7.24 -1.42 13.58
C ALA A 236 8.25 -0.26 13.47
N GLN A 237 8.09 0.62 12.48
CA GLN A 237 9.14 1.55 12.04
C GLN A 237 9.49 2.61 13.10
N TRP A 238 8.56 2.94 13.99
CA TRP A 238 8.80 3.87 15.09
C TRP A 238 9.52 3.23 16.28
N PHE A 239 9.47 1.90 16.43
CA PHE A 239 10.24 1.18 17.45
C PHE A 239 11.75 1.18 17.14
N LEU A 240 12.14 1.33 15.87
CA LEU A 240 13.53 1.30 15.39
C LEU A 240 14.28 2.63 15.60
N ARG A 241 14.15 3.21 16.78
CA ARG A 241 14.86 4.42 17.23
C ARG A 241 14.90 4.45 18.76
N GLN A 242 15.60 5.44 19.30
CA GLN A 242 15.66 5.62 20.74
C GLN A 242 14.27 5.90 21.32
N ASN A 243 13.82 5.06 22.26
CA ASN A 243 12.55 5.17 22.96
C ASN A 243 12.70 4.68 24.42
N TYR A 244 11.84 5.12 25.31
CA TYR A 244 11.78 4.71 26.71
C TYR A 244 10.50 3.92 26.95
N LEU A 245 10.61 2.78 27.63
CA LEU A 245 9.53 1.82 27.75
C LEU A 245 8.98 1.84 29.17
N TYR A 246 7.67 1.99 29.27
CA TYR A 246 6.95 2.08 30.54
C TYR A 246 5.89 0.98 30.64
N GLU A 247 5.75 0.40 31.83
CA GLU A 247 4.64 -0.49 32.21
C GLU A 247 4.20 -0.13 33.64
N GLY A 248 2.90 -0.03 33.89
CA GLY A 248 2.37 0.33 35.22
C GLY A 248 2.82 1.71 35.72
N GLY A 249 3.21 2.60 34.81
CA GLY A 249 3.77 3.92 35.13
C GLY A 249 5.26 3.94 35.49
N ASN A 250 5.94 2.79 35.52
CA ASN A 250 7.37 2.70 35.81
C ASN A 250 8.20 2.55 34.53
N LEU A 251 9.35 3.22 34.48
CA LEU A 251 10.35 2.97 33.44
C LEU A 251 10.92 1.56 33.62
N ILE A 252 10.73 0.69 32.63
CA ILE A 252 11.22 -0.69 32.68
C ILE A 252 12.49 -0.89 31.85
N GLY A 253 12.80 0.04 30.94
CA GLY A 253 13.98 0.02 30.09
C GLY A 253 13.84 0.95 28.90
N CYS A 254 14.69 0.76 27.90
CA CYS A 254 14.71 1.59 26.70
C CYS A 254 14.97 0.76 25.44
N ILE A 255 14.97 1.45 24.30
CA ILE A 255 15.52 0.98 23.02
C ILE A 255 16.63 1.96 22.66
N TYR A 256 17.83 1.48 22.31
CA TYR A 256 18.94 2.28 21.78
C TYR A 256 19.33 3.55 22.58
N CYS A 257 19.07 3.60 23.89
CA CYS A 257 19.35 4.80 24.69
C CYS A 257 20.81 4.93 25.14
N GLN A 258 21.53 3.81 25.27
CA GLN A 258 22.92 3.77 25.78
C GLN A 258 23.11 4.53 27.11
N GLU A 259 22.06 4.62 27.94
CA GLU A 259 22.09 5.35 29.20
C GLU A 259 22.57 4.48 30.37
N PRO A 260 23.40 5.02 31.27
CA PRO A 260 23.78 4.30 32.47
C PRO A 260 22.53 4.09 33.35
N ASN A 261 22.36 2.87 33.86
CA ASN A 261 21.25 2.44 34.71
C ASN A 261 19.87 2.27 34.04
N VAL A 262 19.79 2.38 32.70
CA VAL A 262 18.57 2.02 31.96
C VAL A 262 18.89 0.86 31.04
N THR A 263 18.27 -0.30 31.27
CA THR A 263 18.49 -1.50 30.45
C THR A 263 17.93 -1.29 29.04
N ASP A 264 18.76 -1.52 28.02
CA ASP A 264 18.29 -1.63 26.64
C ASP A 264 17.59 -2.99 26.46
N LEU A 265 16.28 -2.94 26.25
CA LEU A 265 15.42 -4.10 26.08
C LEU A 265 15.20 -4.45 24.60
N GLY A 266 15.67 -3.58 23.70
CA GLY A 266 15.56 -3.73 22.26
C GLY A 266 14.14 -3.56 21.70
N PRO A 267 14.02 -3.37 20.37
CA PRO A 267 12.75 -3.17 19.70
C PRO A 267 11.86 -4.42 19.70
N GLY A 268 12.44 -5.62 19.67
CA GLY A 268 11.69 -6.87 19.63
C GLY A 268 10.73 -7.02 20.83
N LEU A 269 11.20 -6.73 22.05
CA LEU A 269 10.36 -6.76 23.25
C LEU A 269 9.23 -5.73 23.17
N ALA A 270 9.53 -4.50 22.76
CA ALA A 270 8.56 -3.42 22.67
C ALA A 270 7.47 -3.73 21.63
N ILE A 271 7.85 -4.24 20.46
CA ILE A 271 6.93 -4.72 19.41
C ILE A 271 6.05 -5.85 19.98
N GLN A 272 6.65 -6.86 20.60
CA GLN A 272 5.91 -7.96 21.22
C GLN A 272 4.83 -7.44 22.18
N ARG A 273 5.20 -6.56 23.11
CA ARG A 273 4.30 -6.03 24.13
C ARG A 273 3.21 -5.16 23.55
N ALA A 274 3.53 -4.28 22.60
CA ALA A 274 2.57 -3.42 21.95
C ALA A 274 1.48 -4.21 21.21
N PHE A 275 1.87 -5.20 20.38
CA PHE A 275 0.92 -6.06 19.68
C PHE A 275 0.11 -6.93 20.63
N ARG A 276 0.74 -7.47 21.69
CA ARG A 276 0.04 -8.23 22.73
C ARG A 276 -1.06 -7.39 23.38
N THR A 277 -0.76 -6.16 23.76
CA THR A 277 -1.69 -5.23 24.40
C THR A 277 -2.83 -4.86 23.44
N ALA A 278 -2.51 -4.50 22.19
CA ALA A 278 -3.51 -4.16 21.18
C ALA A 278 -4.48 -5.32 20.90
N PHE A 279 -3.97 -6.53 20.65
CA PHE A 279 -4.83 -7.68 20.33
C PHE A 279 -5.59 -8.22 21.54
N LYS A 280 -5.00 -8.14 22.76
CA LYS A 280 -5.73 -8.42 23.99
C LYS A 280 -6.90 -7.45 24.16
N TYR A 281 -6.71 -6.17 23.90
CA TYR A 281 -7.79 -5.18 23.97
C TYR A 281 -8.94 -5.49 23.02
N ILE A 282 -8.65 -5.92 21.79
CA ILE A 282 -9.70 -6.36 20.83
C ILE A 282 -10.45 -7.57 21.38
N ASN A 283 -9.74 -8.56 21.91
CA ASN A 283 -10.36 -9.72 22.53
C ASN A 283 -11.24 -9.39 23.74
N ASP A 284 -10.87 -8.38 24.52
CA ASP A 284 -11.63 -8.00 25.71
C ASP A 284 -12.72 -6.94 25.41
N CYS A 285 -12.84 -6.48 24.17
CA CYS A 285 -13.75 -5.40 23.78
C CYS A 285 -15.21 -5.88 23.76
N LYS A 286 -15.97 -5.51 24.80
CA LYS A 286 -17.37 -5.95 24.99
C LYS A 286 -18.37 -5.39 23.98
N ASN A 287 -18.06 -4.27 23.34
CA ASN A 287 -18.90 -3.63 22.32
C ASN A 287 -18.33 -3.76 20.90
N CYS A 288 -17.30 -4.59 20.72
CA CYS A 288 -16.75 -4.96 19.42
C CYS A 288 -17.39 -6.29 19.00
N PHE A 289 -18.24 -6.28 17.98
CA PHE A 289 -18.90 -7.49 17.50
C PHE A 289 -18.45 -7.82 16.09
N GLY A 290 -17.95 -9.05 15.91
CA GLY A 290 -17.67 -9.61 14.60
C GLY A 290 -16.56 -8.90 13.83
N ILE A 291 -15.55 -8.33 14.50
CA ILE A 291 -14.40 -7.72 13.81
C ILE A 291 -13.52 -8.83 13.22
N LEU A 292 -13.16 -8.71 11.94
CA LEU A 292 -12.02 -9.44 11.38
C LEU A 292 -10.77 -8.57 11.54
N THR A 293 -9.88 -8.99 12.43
CA THR A 293 -8.60 -8.32 12.68
C THR A 293 -7.52 -8.96 11.83
N LEU A 294 -6.82 -8.16 11.03
CA LEU A 294 -5.71 -8.59 10.20
C LEU A 294 -4.43 -7.93 10.69
N LEU A 295 -3.37 -8.72 10.88
CA LEU A 295 -2.02 -8.19 11.03
C LEU A 295 -1.37 -8.13 9.66
N ARG A 296 -0.86 -6.98 9.22
CA ARG A 296 0.12 -6.91 8.13
C ARG A 296 1.51 -6.86 8.75
N THR A 297 2.32 -7.88 8.48
CA THR A 297 3.65 -8.02 9.09
C THR A 297 4.58 -6.87 8.69
N ILE A 298 5.66 -6.71 9.43
CA ILE A 298 6.62 -5.63 9.24
C ILE A 298 7.03 -5.50 7.76
N SER A 299 6.99 -4.26 7.27
CA SER A 299 7.60 -3.90 5.99
C SER A 299 9.08 -3.61 6.24
N PRO A 300 10.01 -4.20 5.47
CA PRO A 300 11.43 -3.94 5.64
C PRO A 300 11.77 -2.47 5.31
N SER A 301 12.81 -1.96 5.96
CA SER A 301 13.45 -0.70 5.60
C SER A 301 14.83 -0.98 4.99
N GLN A 302 14.97 -0.84 3.68
CA GLN A 302 16.12 -1.40 2.95
C GLN A 302 17.18 -0.33 2.66
N PHE A 303 17.71 0.28 3.72
CA PHE A 303 18.85 1.20 3.60
C PHE A 303 20.16 0.43 3.37
N GLU A 304 20.98 0.99 2.50
CA GLU A 304 22.36 0.58 2.21
C GLU A 304 23.32 1.72 2.54
N ASN A 305 24.55 1.36 2.95
CA ASN A 305 25.63 2.30 3.26
C ASN A 305 25.28 3.36 4.33
N GLY A 306 24.40 3.01 5.26
CA GLY A 306 23.98 3.88 6.36
C GLY A 306 22.54 3.61 6.78
N THR A 307 22.03 4.45 7.67
CA THR A 307 20.66 4.44 8.15
C THR A 307 19.93 5.69 7.66
N TRP A 308 18.62 5.77 7.92
CA TRP A 308 17.85 6.99 7.68
C TRP A 308 18.46 8.25 8.33
N LYS A 309 19.18 8.11 9.46
CA LYS A 309 19.85 9.24 10.16
C LYS A 309 21.26 9.52 9.64
N THR A 310 21.95 8.50 9.15
CA THR A 310 23.38 8.59 8.81
C THR A 310 23.64 8.68 7.31
N GLY A 311 22.59 8.91 6.49
CA GLY A 311 22.72 9.15 5.06
C GLY A 311 22.64 7.89 4.19
N GLY A 312 22.04 6.81 4.69
CA GLY A 312 21.79 5.61 3.90
C GLY A 312 20.91 5.86 2.66
N SER A 313 21.00 4.96 1.68
CA SER A 313 20.29 5.04 0.41
C SER A 313 19.73 3.69 -0.04
N CYS A 314 18.86 3.67 -1.05
CA CYS A 314 18.28 2.47 -1.64
C CYS A 314 18.23 2.69 -3.15
N VAL A 315 19.33 2.37 -3.83
CA VAL A 315 19.54 2.69 -5.25
C VAL A 315 19.37 1.50 -6.18
N ARG A 316 19.05 0.33 -5.62
CA ARG A 316 18.78 -0.88 -6.41
C ARG A 316 17.56 -0.66 -7.32
N THR A 317 17.61 -1.25 -8.51
CA THR A 317 16.57 -1.10 -9.54
C THR A 317 15.97 -2.45 -9.98
N SER A 318 16.40 -3.54 -9.35
CA SER A 318 15.91 -4.89 -9.61
C SER A 318 15.63 -5.62 -8.29
N PRO A 319 14.71 -6.61 -8.28
CA PRO A 319 14.49 -7.47 -7.13
C PRO A 319 15.73 -8.30 -6.76
N LEU A 320 15.75 -8.77 -5.52
CA LEU A 320 16.67 -9.80 -5.04
C LEU A 320 16.04 -11.19 -5.22
N ALA A 321 16.88 -12.20 -5.44
CA ALA A 321 16.48 -13.59 -5.40
C ALA A 321 16.16 -14.05 -3.95
N PRO A 322 15.35 -15.11 -3.78
CA PRO A 322 15.03 -15.65 -2.46
C PRO A 322 16.26 -16.04 -1.62
N GLU A 323 17.34 -16.46 -2.25
CA GLU A 323 18.59 -16.83 -1.58
C GLU A 323 19.33 -15.62 -1.01
N GLU A 324 19.22 -14.46 -1.67
CA GLU A 324 19.92 -13.21 -1.29
C GLU A 324 19.31 -12.55 -0.05
N ILE A 325 18.06 -12.87 0.29
CA ILE A 325 17.38 -12.29 1.46
C ILE A 325 17.61 -13.08 2.76
N GLN A 326 18.24 -14.25 2.70
CA GLN A 326 18.49 -15.10 3.87
C GLN A 326 19.39 -14.41 4.89
N ASP A 327 20.41 -13.68 4.41
CA ASP A 327 21.35 -12.93 5.26
C ASP A 327 20.92 -11.46 5.45
N ALA A 328 20.20 -10.88 4.48
CA ALA A 328 19.82 -9.46 4.50
C ALA A 328 18.59 -9.17 5.39
N GLY A 329 17.74 -10.16 5.66
CA GLY A 329 16.47 -9.97 6.36
C GLY A 329 16.50 -10.05 7.89
N GLY A 330 17.68 -10.26 8.51
CA GLY A 330 17.82 -10.73 9.91
C GLY A 330 16.84 -10.10 10.92
N ALA A 331 16.93 -8.79 11.16
CA ALA A 331 16.08 -8.10 12.14
C ALA A 331 14.61 -8.03 11.71
N ASP A 332 14.32 -7.82 10.43
CA ASP A 332 12.95 -7.77 9.91
C ASP A 332 12.25 -9.13 10.08
N MET A 333 12.94 -10.24 9.84
CA MET A 333 12.43 -11.59 10.05
C MET A 333 12.22 -11.92 11.53
N GLU A 334 13.09 -11.42 12.42
CA GLU A 334 12.88 -11.51 13.87
C GLU A 334 11.59 -10.81 14.29
N TYR A 335 11.39 -9.54 13.89
CA TYR A 335 10.20 -8.78 14.24
C TYR A 335 8.94 -9.37 13.61
N ARG A 336 9.02 -9.86 12.37
CA ARG A 336 7.95 -10.64 11.74
C ARG A 336 7.57 -11.83 12.61
N ASN A 337 8.53 -12.65 13.04
CA ASN A 337 8.25 -13.85 13.85
C ASN A 337 7.59 -13.49 15.18
N ILE A 338 8.00 -12.38 15.81
CA ILE A 338 7.36 -11.85 17.02
C ILE A 338 5.90 -11.47 16.75
N GLN A 339 5.64 -10.71 15.68
CA GLN A 339 4.26 -10.31 15.31
C GLN A 339 3.39 -11.53 14.98
N MET A 340 3.93 -12.51 14.25
CA MET A 340 3.26 -13.79 13.95
C MET A 340 2.89 -14.56 15.22
N ALA A 341 3.77 -14.58 16.23
CA ALA A 341 3.48 -15.24 17.50
C ALA A 341 2.36 -14.53 18.29
N GLU A 342 2.32 -13.21 18.27
CA GLU A 342 1.28 -12.45 18.99
C GLU A 342 -0.10 -12.55 18.30
N ILE A 343 -0.17 -12.50 16.96
CA ILE A 343 -1.45 -12.69 16.24
C ILE A 343 -1.97 -14.12 16.43
N GLU A 344 -1.08 -15.11 16.43
CA GLU A 344 -1.44 -16.52 16.68
C GLU A 344 -2.01 -16.72 18.09
N SER A 345 -1.35 -16.11 19.08
CA SER A 345 -1.83 -16.11 20.48
C SER A 345 -3.16 -15.38 20.64
N ALA A 346 -3.38 -14.30 19.90
CA ALA A 346 -4.64 -13.58 19.87
C ALA A 346 -5.75 -14.41 19.23
N ARG A 347 -5.47 -15.09 18.13
CA ARG A 347 -6.39 -15.97 17.41
C ARG A 347 -6.91 -17.10 18.30
N LYS A 348 -6.02 -17.86 18.94
CA LYS A 348 -6.39 -18.96 19.87
C LYS A 348 -7.28 -18.49 21.03
N ARG A 349 -7.09 -17.25 21.50
CA ARG A 349 -7.92 -16.65 22.56
C ARG A 349 -9.26 -16.14 22.02
N GLY A 350 -9.25 -15.51 20.85
CA GLY A 350 -10.41 -14.92 20.20
C GLY A 350 -11.42 -15.95 19.68
N GLU A 351 -10.94 -17.12 19.24
CA GLU A 351 -11.79 -18.24 18.77
C GLU A 351 -12.85 -18.63 19.80
N LYS A 352 -12.52 -18.59 21.10
CA LYS A 352 -13.44 -18.93 22.20
C LYS A 352 -14.60 -17.94 22.37
N ILE A 353 -14.44 -16.71 21.88
CA ILE A 353 -15.38 -15.60 22.09
C ILE A 353 -15.94 -15.02 20.77
N GLY A 354 -15.54 -15.57 19.62
CA GLY A 354 -16.05 -15.21 18.30
C GLY A 354 -15.30 -14.08 17.58
N ASN A 355 -14.14 -13.65 18.09
CA ASN A 355 -13.27 -12.69 17.41
C ASN A 355 -12.34 -13.42 16.44
N ARG A 356 -12.13 -12.84 15.25
CA ARG A 356 -11.33 -13.44 14.19
C ARG A 356 -10.05 -12.66 13.98
N PHE A 357 -8.96 -13.40 13.91
CA PHE A 357 -7.63 -12.89 13.63
C PHE A 357 -7.05 -13.66 12.45
N ASP A 358 -6.43 -12.95 11.53
CA ASP A 358 -5.70 -13.51 10.40
C ASP A 358 -4.52 -12.59 10.05
N VAL A 359 -3.74 -12.94 9.03
CA VAL A 359 -2.49 -12.26 8.70
C VAL A 359 -2.36 -11.96 7.21
N LEU A 360 -1.68 -10.86 6.92
CA LEU A 360 -1.10 -10.51 5.63
C LEU A 360 0.42 -10.54 5.82
N ASP A 361 1.03 -11.69 5.60
CA ASP A 361 2.46 -11.84 5.81
C ASP A 361 3.24 -11.35 4.58
N VAL A 362 3.72 -10.11 4.65
CA VAL A 362 4.36 -9.43 3.51
C VAL A 362 5.88 -9.43 3.61
N THR A 363 6.45 -9.58 4.80
CA THR A 363 7.87 -9.29 5.06
C THR A 363 8.80 -10.03 4.10
N GLY A 364 8.62 -11.35 3.91
CA GLY A 364 9.46 -12.15 3.02
C GLY A 364 9.37 -11.70 1.57
N ALA A 365 8.15 -11.46 1.06
CA ALA A 365 7.94 -10.95 -0.29
C ALA A 365 8.61 -9.58 -0.49
N MET A 366 8.52 -8.70 0.50
CA MET A 366 9.02 -7.33 0.40
C MET A 366 10.54 -7.21 0.61
N LEU A 367 11.16 -8.13 1.35
CA LEU A 367 12.63 -8.19 1.46
C LEU A 367 13.30 -8.37 0.11
N MET A 368 12.62 -9.02 -0.85
CA MET A 368 13.11 -9.17 -2.22
C MET A 368 12.97 -7.91 -3.07
N ARG A 369 12.39 -6.81 -2.56
CA ARG A 369 12.00 -5.64 -3.36
C ARG A 369 12.71 -4.34 -3.00
N PRO A 370 14.04 -4.30 -2.83
CA PRO A 370 14.75 -3.04 -2.55
C PRO A 370 14.59 -2.01 -3.68
N ASP A 371 14.19 -2.46 -4.87
CA ASP A 371 13.84 -1.63 -6.03
C ASP A 371 12.53 -0.86 -5.89
N GLY A 372 11.67 -1.19 -4.92
CA GLY A 372 10.34 -0.59 -4.79
C GLY A 372 10.27 0.74 -4.04
N HIS A 373 11.35 1.14 -3.37
CA HIS A 373 11.38 2.33 -2.52
C HIS A 373 11.48 3.63 -3.32
N PRO A 374 10.93 4.76 -2.84
CA PRO A 374 11.11 6.05 -3.50
C PRO A 374 12.56 6.50 -3.64
N GLY A 375 13.44 6.14 -2.71
CA GLY A 375 14.83 6.60 -2.73
C GLY A 375 14.86 8.12 -2.67
N LEU A 376 15.45 8.78 -3.67
CA LEU A 376 15.46 10.24 -3.76
C LEU A 376 14.18 10.85 -4.38
N HIS A 377 13.26 10.02 -4.87
CA HIS A 377 12.10 10.41 -5.67
C HIS A 377 10.80 10.58 -4.85
N TRP A 378 10.86 11.30 -3.73
CA TRP A 378 9.70 11.50 -2.83
C TRP A 378 9.47 12.94 -2.39
N ARG A 379 10.39 13.86 -2.71
CA ARG A 379 10.31 15.28 -2.36
C ARG A 379 11.23 16.08 -3.27
N ASN A 380 10.99 17.39 -3.40
CA ASN A 380 11.91 18.31 -4.07
C ASN A 380 13.37 18.05 -3.67
N LYS A 381 14.23 17.83 -4.69
CA LYS A 381 15.63 17.35 -4.64
C LYS A 381 16.57 18.09 -3.67
N LYS A 382 16.16 19.22 -3.10
CA LYS A 382 16.96 20.11 -2.25
C LYS A 382 17.35 19.56 -0.87
N LYS A 383 16.85 18.39 -0.44
CA LYS A 383 17.08 17.88 0.92
C LYS A 383 17.96 16.62 1.03
N GLY A 384 18.37 15.97 -0.07
CA GLY A 384 19.43 14.95 -0.06
C GLY A 384 19.22 13.67 0.79
N TYR A 385 18.03 13.41 1.32
CA TYR A 385 17.74 12.19 2.10
C TYR A 385 16.89 11.20 1.30
N SER A 386 17.29 9.93 1.32
CA SER A 386 16.55 8.83 0.69
C SER A 386 15.42 8.33 1.60
N ASP A 387 14.24 8.11 1.02
CA ASP A 387 13.17 7.36 1.65
C ASP A 387 13.26 5.89 1.23
N CYS A 388 13.75 5.06 2.15
CA CYS A 388 13.89 3.61 2.01
C CYS A 388 12.99 2.86 3.00
N VAL A 389 11.89 3.50 3.42
CA VAL A 389 10.90 2.95 4.35
C VAL A 389 9.55 2.81 3.66
N HIS A 390 9.14 3.83 2.92
CA HIS A 390 7.88 3.81 2.16
C HIS A 390 8.07 3.18 0.78
N TRP A 391 6.96 3.02 0.07
CA TRP A 391 6.92 2.37 -1.24
C TRP A 391 6.33 3.31 -2.29
N CYS A 392 6.87 3.26 -3.50
CA CYS A 392 6.31 3.95 -4.67
C CYS A 392 4.89 3.45 -4.98
N LEU A 393 4.06 4.36 -5.50
CA LEU A 393 2.74 4.07 -6.03
C LEU A 393 2.65 4.51 -7.51
N PRO A 394 2.28 3.61 -8.45
CA PRO A 394 2.18 2.15 -8.27
C PRO A 394 3.53 1.51 -7.91
N GLY A 395 3.50 0.28 -7.40
CA GLY A 395 4.71 -0.41 -6.98
C GLY A 395 4.46 -1.74 -6.25
N PRO A 396 5.50 -2.36 -5.68
CA PRO A 396 5.38 -3.69 -5.06
C PRO A 396 4.35 -3.76 -3.94
N ILE A 397 4.09 -2.63 -3.27
CA ILE A 397 3.10 -2.52 -2.20
C ILE A 397 1.67 -2.90 -2.63
N ASP A 398 1.37 -2.84 -3.94
CA ASP A 398 0.07 -3.23 -4.48
C ASP A 398 -0.25 -4.72 -4.16
N VAL A 399 0.77 -5.58 -4.05
CA VAL A 399 0.59 -7.00 -3.68
C VAL A 399 -0.01 -7.18 -2.28
N TRP A 400 0.18 -6.22 -1.36
CA TRP A 400 -0.40 -6.30 -0.02
C TRP A 400 -1.93 -6.26 -0.10
N ASN A 401 -2.46 -5.58 -1.11
CA ASN A 401 -3.89 -5.48 -1.35
C ASN A 401 -4.43 -6.65 -2.17
N GLU A 402 -3.61 -7.30 -3.00
CA GLU A 402 -3.92 -8.62 -3.57
C GLU A 402 -4.05 -9.68 -2.48
N PHE A 403 -3.10 -9.73 -1.53
CA PHE A 403 -3.21 -10.59 -0.36
C PHE A 403 -4.44 -10.27 0.48
N LEU A 404 -4.72 -9.00 0.72
CA LEU A 404 -5.91 -8.58 1.45
C LEU A 404 -7.19 -9.06 0.76
N LEU A 405 -7.32 -8.86 -0.55
CA LEU A 405 -8.49 -9.33 -1.32
C LEU A 405 -8.67 -10.84 -1.17
N GLU A 406 -7.61 -11.61 -1.34
CA GLU A 406 -7.68 -13.07 -1.29
C GLU A 406 -7.97 -13.58 0.13
N VAL A 407 -7.36 -13.01 1.17
CA VAL A 407 -7.71 -13.32 2.57
C VAL A 407 -9.16 -12.96 2.86
N LEU A 408 -9.65 -11.80 2.40
CA LEU A 408 -11.05 -11.43 2.57
C LEU A 408 -12.01 -12.38 1.83
N ARG A 409 -11.65 -12.89 0.64
CA ARG A 409 -12.42 -13.91 -0.08
C ARG A 409 -12.51 -15.20 0.74
N ARG A 410 -11.37 -15.74 1.20
CA ARG A 410 -11.33 -16.94 2.07
C ARG A 410 -12.14 -16.75 3.36
N GLN A 411 -12.09 -15.56 3.94
CA GLN A 411 -12.86 -15.22 5.15
C GLN A 411 -14.35 -14.97 4.88
N SER A 412 -14.75 -14.68 3.64
CA SER A 412 -16.16 -14.39 3.27
C SER A 412 -17.06 -15.64 3.33
N HIS A 413 -16.48 -16.84 3.26
CA HIS A 413 -17.17 -18.10 3.54
C HIS A 413 -17.62 -18.22 5.02
N PHE A 414 -17.07 -17.38 5.90
CA PHE A 414 -17.45 -17.26 7.30
C PHE A 414 -18.12 -15.91 7.53
N PRO A 415 -19.47 -15.80 7.43
CA PRO A 415 -20.15 -14.51 7.53
C PRO A 415 -19.85 -13.82 8.86
N LEU A 416 -19.50 -12.52 8.78
CA LEU A 416 -19.40 -11.64 9.96
C LEU A 416 -20.76 -11.68 10.67
N ARG A 417 -20.79 -11.84 12.00
CA ARG A 417 -22.04 -11.73 12.76
C ARG A 417 -22.68 -10.37 12.49
N SER A 418 -23.93 -10.37 12.03
CA SER A 418 -24.71 -9.15 11.89
C SER A 418 -24.86 -8.49 13.26
N ARG A 419 -24.74 -7.17 13.29
CA ARG A 419 -24.95 -6.37 14.50
C ARG A 419 -26.42 -6.29 14.86
#